data_AF-A0AAX0U690-F1
#
_entry.id   AF-A0AAX0U690-F1
#
_cell.length_a   1.000
_cell.length_b   1.000
_cell.length_c   1.000
_cell.angle_alpha   90.00
_cell.angle_beta   90.00
_cell.angle_gamma   90.00
#
_symmetry.space_group_name_H-M   'P 1'
#
loop_
_entity.id
_entity.type
_entity.pdbx_description
1 polymer ?
#
loop_
_entity_poly.entity_id
_entity_poly.type
_entity_poly.pdbx_seq_one_letter_code
_entity_poly.pdbx_strand_id
1 'polypeptide(L)'
;MLNTFMFPGQGSQAKGMGGALFDRFADLTAQADAVLGYSIRALCVDDPRDELGRTQFTQPALYVVNALTYYAKCEDSGETPDFLAGHSLGEFNALLAAGCFDFETGLKLVARRAELMSQARDGAMAAIVNASREQIERTLDEHGLVDTAIANDNTPSQLVISGPAHEIARAEALFQHDRVRYLRLNTSGAFHSKFMRPAQQAFAAHLQSFRLADPAIPVISNVSARPYENGRVSEGLAQQIASPVRWCESIRYLLALAAERGEAIEFTELGHGDVLTRLVHTIRRQTPAPAAAATSARARPTPPGEPERPAQQTAAAPRASDSASASLGAAERVAAWNRDYPVGTRVRSSLIHDDVLETRTPATVLFGHRAAVYMKGYNGYFDLAEVTPA
;
A
#
# COMPACT_ATOMS: atom_id res chain seq x y z
N MET A 1 12.98 10.66 18.40
CA MET A 1 11.92 10.52 17.37
C MET A 1 12.63 9.85 16.23
N LEU A 2 12.19 8.65 15.88
CA LEU A 2 12.79 7.85 14.82
C LEU A 2 12.18 8.24 13.48
N ASN A 3 12.99 8.36 12.44
CA ASN A 3 12.53 8.72 11.10
C ASN A 3 12.74 7.55 10.14
N THR A 4 11.70 7.19 9.40
CA THR A 4 11.76 6.16 8.36
C THR A 4 11.45 6.77 7.01
N PHE A 5 12.36 6.64 6.05
CA PHE A 5 12.04 6.93 4.65
C PHE A 5 11.50 5.69 3.95
N MET A 6 10.40 5.88 3.22
CA MET A 6 9.66 4.84 2.54
C MET A 6 9.63 5.09 1.04
N PHE A 7 9.87 4.07 0.23
CA PHE A 7 9.90 4.20 -1.22
C PHE A 7 8.75 3.43 -1.88
N PRO A 8 7.87 4.09 -2.66
CA PRO A 8 6.74 3.44 -3.29
C PRO A 8 7.16 2.51 -4.44
N GLY A 9 6.36 1.48 -4.67
CA GLY A 9 6.54 0.49 -5.73
C GLY A 9 5.57 0.67 -6.90
N GLN A 10 5.49 -0.37 -7.73
CA GLN A 10 4.55 -0.42 -8.86
C GLN A 10 3.10 -0.25 -8.39
N GLY A 11 2.34 0.55 -9.14
CA GLY A 11 0.99 1.01 -8.79
C GLY A 11 0.94 2.48 -8.34
N SER A 12 2.09 3.10 -8.04
CA SER A 12 2.20 4.52 -7.71
C SER A 12 2.54 5.40 -8.92
N GLN A 13 2.94 4.83 -10.06
CA GLN A 13 3.30 5.62 -11.23
C GLN A 13 2.09 6.37 -11.81
N ALA A 14 2.33 7.58 -12.30
CA ALA A 14 1.35 8.33 -13.08
C ALA A 14 2.07 9.20 -14.13
N LYS A 15 1.39 9.47 -15.24
CA LYS A 15 1.87 10.44 -16.23
C LYS A 15 2.07 11.81 -15.57
N GLY A 16 3.21 12.44 -15.84
CA GLY A 16 3.63 13.69 -15.21
C GLY A 16 4.47 13.52 -13.95
N MET A 17 4.69 12.28 -13.46
CA MET A 17 5.58 12.05 -12.33
C MET A 17 7.03 12.46 -12.63
N GLY A 18 7.80 12.78 -11.59
CA GLY A 18 9.19 13.21 -11.75
C GLY A 18 9.35 14.69 -12.16
N GLY A 19 8.36 15.30 -12.82
CA GLY A 19 8.24 16.76 -13.02
C GLY A 19 9.56 17.53 -13.14
N ALA A 20 9.75 18.52 -12.26
CA ALA A 20 10.95 19.36 -12.22
C ALA A 20 12.23 18.62 -11.74
N LEU A 21 12.13 17.40 -11.20
CA LEU A 21 13.27 16.64 -10.73
C LEU A 21 14.21 16.25 -11.88
N PHE A 22 13.66 15.93 -13.06
CA PHE A 22 14.47 15.60 -14.22
C PHE A 22 15.36 16.77 -14.65
N ASP A 23 14.82 17.98 -14.61
CA ASP A 23 15.57 19.19 -14.98
C ASP A 23 16.56 19.59 -13.87
N ARG A 24 16.21 19.38 -12.59
CA ARG A 24 17.10 19.59 -11.44
C ARG A 24 18.30 18.64 -11.45
N PHE A 25 18.08 17.37 -11.82
CA PHE A 25 19.10 16.32 -11.86
C PHE A 25 19.36 15.87 -13.30
N ALA A 26 19.72 16.83 -14.16
CA ALA A 26 19.90 16.60 -15.59
C ALA A 26 20.97 15.51 -15.89
N ASP A 27 22.07 15.49 -15.13
CA ASP A 27 23.14 14.51 -15.33
C ASP A 27 22.70 13.08 -15.00
N LEU A 28 21.99 12.87 -13.89
CA LEU A 28 21.42 11.56 -13.52
C LEU A 28 20.33 11.15 -14.52
N THR A 29 19.55 12.10 -15.04
CA THR A 29 18.55 11.85 -16.07
C THR A 29 19.22 11.39 -17.37
N ALA A 30 20.30 12.04 -17.80
CA ALA A 30 21.07 11.64 -18.97
C ALA A 30 21.75 10.28 -18.79
N GLN A 31 22.26 9.99 -17.59
CA GLN A 31 22.81 8.68 -17.24
C GLN A 31 21.73 7.60 -17.30
N ALA A 32 20.52 7.88 -16.82
CA ALA A 32 19.40 6.96 -16.93
C ALA A 32 19.03 6.68 -18.38
N ASP A 33 18.97 7.71 -19.22
CA ASP A 33 18.70 7.58 -20.66
C ASP A 33 19.76 6.69 -21.34
N ALA A 34 21.04 6.88 -21.00
CA ALA A 34 22.13 6.07 -21.53
C ALA A 34 22.04 4.59 -21.13
N VAL A 35 21.65 4.30 -19.89
CA VAL A 35 21.44 2.91 -19.40
C VAL A 35 20.23 2.26 -20.06
N LEU A 36 19.14 3.01 -20.23
CA LEU A 36 17.85 2.49 -20.67
C LEU A 36 17.69 2.47 -22.20
N GLY A 37 18.43 3.31 -22.92
CA GLY A 37 18.34 3.45 -24.38
C GLY A 37 17.11 4.21 -24.86
N TYR A 38 16.42 4.93 -23.97
CA TYR A 38 15.28 5.79 -24.27
C TYR A 38 15.18 6.93 -23.24
N SER A 39 14.43 7.98 -23.56
CA SER A 39 14.27 9.10 -22.63
C SER A 39 13.33 8.77 -21.47
N ILE A 40 13.87 8.70 -20.25
CA ILE A 40 13.12 8.46 -19.02
C ILE A 40 12.17 9.61 -18.72
N ARG A 41 12.60 10.85 -18.99
CA ARG A 41 11.77 12.04 -18.83
C ARG A 41 10.56 12.00 -19.76
N ALA A 42 10.75 11.69 -21.05
CA ALA A 42 9.65 11.60 -22.00
C ALA A 42 8.66 10.50 -21.62
N LEU A 43 9.16 9.34 -21.17
CA LEU A 43 8.32 8.24 -20.67
C LEU A 43 7.48 8.69 -19.47
N CYS A 44 8.07 9.35 -18.46
CA CYS A 44 7.37 9.73 -17.24
C CYS A 44 6.42 10.92 -17.42
N VAL A 45 6.82 11.93 -18.19
CA VAL A 45 6.07 13.19 -18.33
C VAL A 45 5.00 13.10 -19.42
N ASP A 46 5.37 12.60 -20.58
CA ASP A 46 4.53 12.64 -21.78
C ASP A 46 3.87 11.29 -22.07
N ASP A 47 4.52 10.19 -21.69
CA ASP A 47 4.14 8.81 -22.00
C ASP A 47 3.62 8.63 -23.45
N PRO A 48 4.42 9.01 -24.46
CA PRO A 48 3.94 9.14 -25.84
C PRO A 48 3.52 7.81 -26.48
N ARG A 49 3.90 6.68 -25.88
CA ARG A 49 3.62 5.33 -26.37
C ARG A 49 2.68 4.54 -25.46
N ASP A 50 2.13 5.16 -24.40
CA ASP A 50 1.30 4.50 -23.38
C ASP A 50 1.99 3.26 -22.78
N GLU A 51 3.28 3.42 -22.46
CA GLU A 51 4.17 2.34 -22.03
C GLU A 51 4.44 2.37 -20.53
N LEU A 52 4.15 3.49 -19.85
CA LEU A 52 4.41 3.63 -18.42
C LEU A 52 3.69 2.57 -17.57
N GLY A 53 2.57 2.03 -18.06
CA GLY A 53 1.83 0.94 -17.43
C GLY A 53 2.43 -0.46 -17.61
N ARG A 54 3.44 -0.64 -18.48
CA ARG A 54 4.07 -1.94 -18.75
C ARG A 54 5.26 -2.12 -17.82
N THR A 55 5.28 -3.20 -17.04
CA THR A 55 6.29 -3.45 -15.98
C THR A 55 7.74 -3.20 -16.37
N GLN A 56 8.15 -3.56 -17.59
CA GLN A 56 9.51 -3.33 -18.12
C GLN A 56 9.92 -1.85 -18.16
N PHE A 57 8.95 -0.93 -18.27
CA PHE A 57 9.14 0.52 -18.26
C PHE A 57 8.73 1.12 -16.91
N THR A 58 7.69 0.58 -16.26
CA THR A 58 7.21 1.06 -14.96
C THR A 58 8.27 1.03 -13.87
N GLN A 59 9.00 -0.09 -13.74
CA GLN A 59 9.95 -0.23 -12.63
C GLN A 59 11.17 0.70 -12.78
N PRO A 60 11.83 0.81 -13.95
CA PRO A 60 12.88 1.81 -14.15
C PRO A 60 12.40 3.24 -13.91
N ALA A 61 11.21 3.59 -14.42
CA ALA A 61 10.61 4.92 -14.23
C ALA A 61 10.42 5.27 -12.75
N LEU A 62 9.85 4.34 -11.98
CA LEU A 62 9.69 4.52 -10.53
C LEU A 62 11.03 4.58 -9.80
N TYR A 63 11.99 3.73 -10.15
CA TYR A 63 13.31 3.75 -9.52
C TYR A 63 13.99 5.11 -9.70
N VAL A 64 13.98 5.65 -10.92
CA VAL A 64 14.58 6.96 -11.21
C VAL A 64 13.86 8.06 -10.43
N VAL A 65 12.53 8.14 -10.51
CA VAL A 65 11.77 9.19 -9.81
C VAL A 65 11.95 9.13 -8.30
N ASN A 66 11.93 7.93 -7.70
CA ASN A 66 12.15 7.73 -6.27
C ASN A 66 13.59 8.14 -5.87
N ALA A 67 14.60 7.79 -6.67
CA ALA A 67 15.98 8.16 -6.41
C ALA A 67 16.19 9.68 -6.49
N LEU A 68 15.64 10.34 -7.53
CA LEU A 68 15.72 11.80 -7.65
C LEU A 68 14.97 12.51 -6.51
N THR A 69 13.86 11.95 -6.06
CA THR A 69 13.11 12.48 -4.90
C THR A 69 13.95 12.36 -3.61
N TYR A 70 14.67 11.25 -3.43
CA TYR A 70 15.59 11.09 -2.32
C TYR A 70 16.75 12.07 -2.37
N TYR A 71 17.39 12.25 -3.53
CA TYR A 71 18.47 13.22 -3.67
C TYR A 71 17.99 14.65 -3.42
N ALA A 72 16.81 15.03 -3.91
CA ALA A 72 16.19 16.31 -3.58
C ALA A 72 15.98 16.46 -2.06
N LYS A 73 15.44 15.44 -1.39
CA LYS A 73 15.25 15.45 0.06
C LYS A 73 16.57 15.65 0.82
N CYS A 74 17.63 14.98 0.39
CA CYS A 74 18.97 15.14 0.97
C CYS A 74 19.54 16.54 0.75
N GLU A 75 19.43 17.10 -0.46
CA GLU A 75 19.89 18.47 -0.77
C GLU A 75 19.08 19.54 -0.03
N ASP A 76 17.77 19.35 0.10
CA ASP A 76 16.86 20.36 0.64
C ASP A 76 16.86 20.40 2.18
N SER A 77 17.09 19.26 2.84
CA SER A 77 16.97 19.15 4.30
C SER A 77 18.20 18.60 5.02
N GLY A 78 19.07 17.86 4.33
CA GLY A 78 20.18 17.12 4.96
C GLY A 78 19.73 16.04 5.95
N GLU A 79 18.43 15.73 6.01
CA GLU A 79 17.88 14.79 6.98
C GLU A 79 18.28 13.35 6.65
N THR A 80 18.80 12.65 7.65
CA THR A 80 19.15 11.23 7.56
C THR A 80 18.14 10.40 8.35
N PRO A 81 17.51 9.37 7.75
CA PRO A 81 16.57 8.51 8.45
C PRO A 81 17.28 7.48 9.34
N ASP A 82 16.59 7.00 10.36
CA ASP A 82 17.02 5.88 11.20
C ASP A 82 16.77 4.53 10.51
N PHE A 83 15.74 4.46 9.67
CA PHE A 83 15.35 3.25 8.93
C PHE A 83 14.96 3.56 7.50
N LEU A 84 15.13 2.56 6.64
CA LEU A 84 14.72 2.62 5.25
C LEU A 84 13.80 1.45 4.96
N ALA A 85 12.74 1.69 4.19
CA ALA A 85 11.85 0.64 3.72
C ALA A 85 11.37 0.96 2.31
N GLY A 86 11.07 -0.06 1.53
CA GLY A 86 10.51 0.16 0.20
C GLY A 86 9.57 -0.96 -0.17
N HIS A 87 8.52 -0.65 -0.92
CA HIS A 87 7.52 -1.63 -1.32
C HIS A 87 7.88 -2.26 -2.65
N SER A 88 8.20 -3.55 -2.66
CA SER A 88 8.66 -4.30 -3.84
C SER A 88 9.79 -3.58 -4.58
N LEU A 89 9.52 -2.93 -5.71
CA LEU A 89 10.49 -2.12 -6.44
C LEU A 89 11.17 -1.06 -5.53
N GLY A 90 10.41 -0.42 -4.64
CA GLY A 90 10.97 0.60 -3.75
C GLY A 90 12.09 0.10 -2.84
N GLU A 91 12.20 -1.21 -2.60
CA GLU A 91 13.31 -1.79 -1.81
C GLU A 91 14.67 -1.52 -2.46
N PHE A 92 14.74 -1.38 -3.79
CA PHE A 92 15.96 -0.98 -4.50
C PHE A 92 16.33 0.48 -4.20
N ASN A 93 15.36 1.37 -4.05
CA ASN A 93 15.61 2.76 -3.65
C ASN A 93 16.03 2.86 -2.17
N ALA A 94 15.46 2.02 -1.31
CA ALA A 94 15.90 1.90 0.08
C ALA A 94 17.37 1.44 0.17
N LEU A 95 17.77 0.45 -0.61
CA LEU A 95 19.17 -0.03 -0.67
C LEU A 95 20.12 1.00 -1.30
N LEU A 96 19.67 1.76 -2.31
CA LEU A 96 20.40 2.92 -2.85
C LEU A 96 20.66 3.95 -1.74
N ALA A 97 19.61 4.36 -1.02
CA ALA A 97 19.71 5.33 0.07
C ALA A 97 20.57 4.83 1.24
N ALA A 98 20.68 3.50 1.41
CA ALA A 98 21.56 2.87 2.40
C ALA A 98 23.02 2.74 1.93
N GLY A 99 23.34 3.13 0.70
CA GLY A 99 24.69 3.04 0.13
C GLY A 99 25.11 1.63 -0.30
N CYS A 100 24.16 0.70 -0.50
CA CYS A 100 24.49 -0.66 -0.96
C CYS A 100 25.02 -0.69 -2.41
N PHE A 101 24.65 0.29 -3.23
CA PHE A 101 25.08 0.48 -4.61
C PHE A 101 24.81 1.92 -5.05
N ASP A 102 25.42 2.34 -6.16
CA ASP A 102 25.17 3.64 -6.78
C ASP A 102 23.90 3.65 -7.66
N PHE A 103 23.52 4.85 -8.12
CA PHE A 103 22.33 5.06 -8.97
C PHE A 103 22.35 4.21 -10.25
N GLU A 104 23.47 4.19 -10.96
CA GLU A 104 23.60 3.48 -12.23
C GLU A 104 23.47 1.96 -12.04
N THR A 105 24.13 1.43 -11.02
CA THR A 105 24.09 0.01 -10.66
C THR A 105 22.66 -0.38 -10.28
N GLY A 106 22.01 0.39 -9.40
CA GLY A 106 20.63 0.12 -9.03
C GLY A 106 19.68 0.19 -10.23
N LEU A 107 19.87 1.14 -11.15
CA LEU A 107 19.08 1.23 -12.37
C LEU A 107 19.27 0.02 -13.29
N LYS A 108 20.52 -0.46 -13.48
CA LYS A 108 20.80 -1.69 -14.25
C LYS A 108 20.11 -2.90 -13.65
N LEU A 109 20.19 -3.07 -12.32
CA LEU A 109 19.53 -4.14 -11.60
C LEU A 109 18.01 -4.06 -11.77
N VAL A 110 17.42 -2.87 -11.59
CA VAL A 110 15.98 -2.66 -11.77
C VAL A 110 15.54 -2.92 -13.21
N ALA A 111 16.28 -2.44 -14.21
CA ALA A 111 15.97 -2.70 -15.62
C ALA A 111 15.96 -4.20 -15.92
N ARG A 112 16.97 -4.93 -15.43
CA ARG A 112 17.01 -6.39 -15.61
C ARG A 112 15.88 -7.11 -14.87
N ARG A 113 15.57 -6.70 -13.63
CA ARG A 113 14.43 -7.23 -12.88
C ARG A 113 13.12 -6.99 -13.64
N ALA A 114 12.90 -5.79 -14.13
CA ALA A 114 11.70 -5.38 -14.85
C ALA A 114 11.51 -6.20 -16.13
N GLU A 115 12.58 -6.38 -16.90
CA GLU A 115 12.61 -7.23 -18.09
C GLU A 115 12.21 -8.67 -17.74
N LEU A 116 12.91 -9.30 -16.79
CA LEU A 116 12.65 -10.69 -16.39
C LEU A 116 11.23 -10.88 -15.85
N MET A 117 10.74 -9.95 -15.04
CA MET A 117 9.38 -10.01 -14.51
C MET A 117 8.32 -9.82 -15.60
N SER A 118 8.56 -8.93 -16.56
CA SER A 118 7.65 -8.69 -17.67
C SER A 118 7.50 -9.88 -18.63
N GLN A 119 8.41 -10.85 -18.59
CA GLN A 119 8.36 -12.06 -19.40
C GLN A 119 7.37 -13.10 -18.86
N ALA A 120 6.90 -12.97 -17.61
CA ALA A 120 5.86 -13.83 -17.06
C ALA A 120 4.58 -13.77 -17.92
N ARG A 121 3.94 -14.92 -18.09
CA ARG A 121 2.69 -15.10 -18.86
C ARG A 121 1.69 -15.87 -18.00
N ASP A 122 0.42 -15.82 -18.41
CA ASP A 122 -0.70 -16.61 -17.86
C ASP A 122 -0.94 -16.46 -16.35
N GLY A 123 -0.33 -15.44 -15.74
CA GLY A 123 -0.42 -15.10 -14.34
C GLY A 123 -1.19 -13.80 -14.12
N ALA A 124 -1.54 -13.58 -12.86
CA ALA A 124 -2.48 -12.54 -12.50
C ALA A 124 -2.35 -12.13 -11.04
N MET A 125 -2.86 -10.94 -10.71
CA MET A 125 -2.96 -10.47 -9.34
C MET A 125 -4.29 -9.77 -9.08
N ALA A 126 -4.76 -9.81 -7.84
CA ALA A 126 -5.91 -9.04 -7.37
C ALA A 126 -5.72 -8.58 -5.93
N ALA A 127 -6.12 -7.34 -5.65
CA ALA A 127 -6.21 -6.81 -4.31
C ALA A 127 -7.56 -7.18 -3.69
N ILE A 128 -7.53 -7.71 -2.47
CA ILE A 128 -8.70 -8.01 -1.64
C ILE A 128 -8.68 -7.04 -0.47
N VAL A 129 -9.76 -6.26 -0.33
CA VAL A 129 -9.92 -5.25 0.72
C VAL A 129 -11.05 -5.66 1.65
N ASN A 130 -10.87 -5.40 2.95
CA ASN A 130 -11.75 -5.75 4.07
C ASN A 130 -11.90 -7.26 4.33
N ALA A 131 -10.88 -8.05 3.99
CA ALA A 131 -10.78 -9.45 4.40
C ALA A 131 -9.46 -9.68 5.15
N SER A 132 -9.48 -10.56 6.15
CA SER A 132 -8.28 -10.99 6.87
C SER A 132 -7.49 -12.03 6.06
N ARG A 133 -6.22 -12.23 6.44
CA ARG A 133 -5.36 -13.28 5.87
C ARG A 133 -6.03 -14.65 5.97
N GLU A 134 -6.54 -14.99 7.14
CA GLU A 134 -7.14 -16.29 7.45
C GLU A 134 -8.41 -16.51 6.63
N GLN A 135 -9.22 -15.46 6.44
CA GLN A 135 -10.40 -15.53 5.58
C GLN A 135 -10.02 -15.80 4.12
N ILE A 136 -8.98 -15.14 3.61
CA ILE A 136 -8.50 -15.34 2.25
C ILE A 136 -7.96 -16.75 2.07
N GLU A 137 -7.00 -17.17 2.91
CA GLU A 137 -6.36 -18.49 2.83
C GLU A 137 -7.41 -19.61 2.92
N ARG A 138 -8.33 -19.55 3.90
CA ARG A 138 -9.42 -20.53 4.01
C ARG A 138 -10.30 -20.59 2.76
N THR A 139 -10.66 -19.44 2.19
CA THR A 139 -11.51 -19.39 0.99
C THR A 139 -10.80 -19.98 -0.23
N LEU A 140 -9.50 -19.72 -0.39
CA LEU A 140 -8.70 -20.31 -1.46
C LEU A 140 -8.67 -21.85 -1.33
N ASP A 141 -8.45 -22.35 -0.11
CA ASP A 141 -8.40 -23.79 0.17
C ASP A 141 -9.76 -24.48 -0.05
N GLU A 142 -10.84 -23.93 0.51
CA GLU A 142 -12.22 -24.48 0.41
C GLU A 142 -12.70 -24.58 -1.04
N HIS A 143 -12.23 -23.69 -1.91
CA HIS A 143 -12.61 -23.64 -3.33
C HIS A 143 -11.56 -24.22 -4.29
N GLY A 144 -10.50 -24.85 -3.76
CA GLY A 144 -9.48 -25.55 -4.52
C GLY A 144 -8.67 -24.64 -5.44
N LEU A 145 -8.35 -23.42 -5.00
CA LEU A 145 -7.49 -22.46 -5.69
C LEU A 145 -6.03 -22.62 -5.23
N VAL A 146 -5.49 -23.83 -5.40
CA VAL A 146 -4.24 -24.30 -4.78
C VAL A 146 -2.97 -23.65 -5.33
N ASP A 147 -3.07 -23.00 -6.49
CA ASP A 147 -1.96 -22.29 -7.12
C ASP A 147 -1.98 -20.78 -6.83
N THR A 148 -3.02 -20.29 -6.15
CA THR A 148 -3.16 -18.89 -5.75
C THR A 148 -2.68 -18.69 -4.33
N ALA A 149 -1.85 -17.67 -4.10
CA ALA A 149 -1.31 -17.35 -2.79
C ALA A 149 -1.20 -15.84 -2.57
N ILE A 150 -1.02 -15.43 -1.31
CA ILE A 150 -0.80 -14.03 -0.94
C ILE A 150 0.55 -13.57 -1.49
N ALA A 151 0.52 -12.54 -2.33
CA ALA A 151 1.66 -11.84 -2.90
C ALA A 151 2.09 -10.63 -2.07
N ASN A 152 1.15 -9.95 -1.42
CA ASN A 152 1.43 -8.76 -0.60
C ASN A 152 0.48 -8.72 0.60
N ASP A 153 1.00 -8.42 1.79
CA ASP A 153 0.20 -8.15 2.99
C ASP A 153 0.21 -6.64 3.32
N ASN A 154 -0.37 -5.82 2.44
CA ASN A 154 -0.22 -4.37 2.51
C ASN A 154 -0.77 -3.76 3.81
N THR A 155 -1.90 -4.23 4.31
CA THR A 155 -2.44 -3.87 5.63
C THR A 155 -3.16 -5.09 6.24
N PRO A 156 -3.59 -5.04 7.51
CA PRO A 156 -4.37 -6.13 8.11
C PRO A 156 -5.68 -6.45 7.37
N SER A 157 -6.17 -5.50 6.57
CA SER A 157 -7.42 -5.61 5.81
C SER A 157 -7.23 -5.40 4.31
N GLN A 158 -6.01 -5.30 3.81
CA GLN A 158 -5.71 -5.17 2.38
C GLN A 158 -4.57 -6.10 2.02
N LEU A 159 -4.90 -7.20 1.36
CA LEU A 159 -3.94 -8.18 0.87
C LEU A 159 -4.03 -8.25 -0.66
N VAL A 160 -2.99 -8.78 -1.28
CA VAL A 160 -2.96 -9.05 -2.72
C VAL A 160 -2.71 -10.53 -2.89
N ILE A 161 -3.54 -11.18 -3.71
CA ILE A 161 -3.32 -12.55 -4.14
C ILE A 161 -2.74 -12.57 -5.55
N SER A 162 -1.96 -13.60 -5.86
CA SER A 162 -1.43 -13.85 -7.19
C SER A 162 -1.40 -15.35 -7.49
N GLY A 163 -1.56 -15.68 -8.76
CA GLY A 163 -1.67 -17.06 -9.23
C GLY A 163 -2.01 -17.13 -10.71
N PRO A 164 -2.37 -18.32 -11.22
CA PRO A 164 -2.82 -18.48 -12.59
C PRO A 164 -4.02 -17.58 -12.90
N ALA A 165 -4.06 -17.02 -14.11
CA ALA A 165 -5.09 -16.04 -14.48
C ALA A 165 -6.52 -16.56 -14.31
N HIS A 166 -6.74 -17.85 -14.55
CA HIS A 166 -8.03 -18.51 -14.39
C HIS A 166 -8.45 -18.67 -12.91
N GLU A 167 -7.52 -18.92 -11.99
CA GLU A 167 -7.83 -18.99 -10.56
C GLU A 167 -8.14 -17.61 -9.98
N ILE A 168 -7.36 -16.58 -10.37
CA ILE A 168 -7.63 -15.20 -9.98
C ILE A 168 -8.97 -14.71 -10.57
N ALA A 169 -9.39 -15.20 -11.74
CA ALA A 169 -10.74 -14.91 -12.24
C ALA A 169 -11.84 -15.60 -11.41
N ARG A 170 -11.63 -16.87 -11.04
CA ARG A 170 -12.58 -17.62 -10.18
C ARG A 170 -12.71 -17.00 -8.78
N ALA A 171 -11.62 -16.48 -8.22
CA ALA A 171 -11.60 -15.85 -6.90
C ALA A 171 -12.49 -14.60 -6.80
N GLU A 172 -12.74 -13.89 -7.91
CA GLU A 172 -13.54 -12.66 -7.92
C GLU A 172 -14.93 -12.88 -7.32
N ALA A 173 -15.65 -13.91 -7.79
CA ALA A 173 -16.98 -14.23 -7.30
C ALA A 173 -17.02 -14.66 -5.82
N LEU A 174 -15.89 -15.11 -5.26
CA LEU A 174 -15.79 -15.56 -3.86
C LEU A 174 -15.63 -14.39 -2.89
N PHE A 175 -15.00 -13.29 -3.34
CA PHE A 175 -14.68 -12.13 -2.51
C PHE A 175 -15.52 -10.89 -2.82
N GLN A 176 -16.39 -10.93 -3.85
CA GLN A 176 -17.26 -9.81 -4.22
C GLN A 176 -18.61 -9.89 -3.49
N HIS A 177 -18.62 -9.58 -2.19
CA HIS A 177 -19.82 -9.55 -1.34
C HIS A 177 -19.82 -8.35 -0.38
N ASP A 178 -20.94 -8.06 0.29
CA ASP A 178 -21.34 -6.78 0.95
C ASP A 178 -20.27 -5.91 1.65
N ARG A 179 -19.16 -6.48 2.12
CA ARG A 179 -18.10 -5.72 2.81
C ARG A 179 -16.71 -5.92 2.23
N VAL A 180 -16.50 -6.95 1.43
CA VAL A 180 -15.20 -7.30 0.84
C VAL A 180 -15.17 -6.77 -0.60
N ARG A 181 -14.06 -6.14 -0.97
CA ARG A 181 -13.85 -5.67 -2.34
C ARG A 181 -12.76 -6.48 -3.01
N TYR A 182 -13.02 -6.84 -4.26
CA TYR A 182 -12.06 -7.49 -5.14
C TYR A 182 -11.67 -6.52 -6.25
N LEU A 183 -10.38 -6.24 -6.39
CA LEU A 183 -9.86 -5.36 -7.44
C LEU A 183 -8.79 -6.10 -8.23
N ARG A 184 -9.12 -6.44 -9.47
CA ARG A 184 -8.14 -7.00 -10.41
C ARG A 184 -7.05 -5.97 -10.69
N LEU A 185 -5.78 -6.38 -10.57
CA LEU A 185 -4.64 -5.50 -10.83
C LEU A 185 -4.22 -5.61 -12.30
N ASN A 186 -3.79 -4.48 -12.87
CA ASN A 186 -3.25 -4.43 -14.23
C ASN A 186 -1.80 -4.93 -14.23
N THR A 187 -1.63 -6.25 -14.10
CA THR A 187 -0.34 -6.94 -14.17
C THR A 187 -0.45 -8.15 -15.09
N SER A 188 0.62 -8.45 -15.81
CA SER A 188 0.68 -9.56 -16.77
C SER A 188 1.19 -10.88 -16.16
N GLY A 189 1.60 -10.87 -14.89
CA GLY A 189 2.22 -12.01 -14.22
C GLY A 189 1.77 -12.14 -12.77
N ALA A 190 1.92 -13.35 -12.24
CA ALA A 190 1.67 -13.67 -10.83
C ALA A 190 2.88 -13.29 -9.98
N PHE A 191 3.16 -11.99 -9.83
CA PHE A 191 4.34 -11.51 -9.12
C PHE A 191 4.34 -11.92 -7.64
N HIS A 192 5.53 -12.08 -7.06
CA HIS A 192 5.70 -12.47 -5.66
C HIS A 192 5.11 -13.85 -5.33
N SER A 193 5.18 -14.76 -6.29
CA SER A 193 4.72 -16.15 -6.16
C SER A 193 5.72 -17.15 -6.73
N LYS A 194 5.44 -18.44 -6.54
CA LYS A 194 6.21 -19.55 -7.13
C LYS A 194 6.34 -19.48 -8.66
N PHE A 195 5.42 -18.80 -9.36
CA PHE A 195 5.47 -18.63 -10.81
C PHE A 195 6.60 -17.69 -11.27
N MET A 196 7.18 -16.93 -10.36
CA MET A 196 8.32 -16.07 -10.62
C MET A 196 9.68 -16.73 -10.39
N ARG A 197 9.73 -18.02 -10.03
CA ARG A 197 11.00 -18.75 -9.82
C ARG A 197 11.97 -18.68 -11.01
N PRO A 198 11.53 -18.79 -12.28
CA PRO A 198 12.44 -18.63 -13.41
C PRO A 198 13.09 -17.24 -13.46
N ALA A 199 12.29 -16.18 -13.24
CA ALA A 199 12.79 -14.81 -13.18
C ALA A 199 13.73 -14.59 -11.98
N GLN A 200 13.40 -15.15 -10.81
CA GLN A 200 14.25 -15.15 -9.62
C GLN A 200 15.62 -15.79 -9.91
N GLN A 201 15.65 -16.96 -10.56
CA GLN A 201 16.91 -17.67 -10.88
C GLN A 201 17.77 -16.86 -11.86
N ALA A 202 17.16 -16.34 -12.92
CA ALA A 202 17.85 -15.50 -13.89
C ALA A 202 18.37 -14.19 -13.26
N PHE A 203 17.61 -13.61 -12.32
CA PHE A 203 18.03 -12.41 -11.60
C PHE A 203 19.15 -12.70 -10.59
N ALA A 204 19.09 -13.83 -9.88
CA ALA A 204 20.17 -14.29 -8.99
C ALA A 204 21.49 -14.46 -9.75
N ALA A 205 21.46 -15.03 -10.95
CA ALA A 205 22.64 -15.14 -11.81
C ALA A 205 23.17 -13.76 -12.25
N HIS A 206 22.28 -12.82 -12.58
CA HIS A 206 22.68 -11.46 -12.93
C HIS A 206 23.36 -10.72 -11.76
N LEU A 207 22.83 -10.87 -10.55
CA LEU A 207 23.37 -10.25 -9.33
C LEU A 207 24.81 -10.66 -9.04
N GLN A 208 25.27 -11.84 -9.47
CA GLN A 208 26.66 -12.29 -9.30
C GLN A 208 27.69 -11.40 -10.01
N SER A 209 27.27 -10.60 -10.98
CA SER A 209 28.13 -9.64 -11.68
C SER A 209 28.31 -8.31 -10.93
N PHE A 210 27.64 -8.14 -9.79
CA PHE A 210 27.69 -6.92 -8.99
C PHE A 210 28.25 -7.20 -7.60
N ARG A 211 28.94 -6.20 -7.04
CA ARG A 211 29.31 -6.17 -5.63
C ARG A 211 28.38 -5.21 -4.91
N LEU A 212 27.54 -5.73 -4.03
CA LEU A 212 26.63 -4.94 -3.22
C LEU A 212 27.21 -4.81 -1.81
N ALA A 213 27.28 -3.59 -1.31
CA ALA A 213 27.73 -3.32 0.05
C ALA A 213 26.65 -3.62 1.07
N ASP A 214 27.05 -3.77 2.33
CA ASP A 214 26.12 -3.85 3.46
C ASP A 214 25.40 -2.50 3.66
N PRO A 215 24.12 -2.49 4.07
CA PRO A 215 23.39 -1.26 4.31
C PRO A 215 24.01 -0.44 5.45
N ALA A 216 24.38 0.82 5.18
CA ALA A 216 24.86 1.74 6.22
C ALA A 216 23.74 2.24 7.14
N ILE A 217 22.50 2.26 6.62
CA ILE A 217 21.26 2.52 7.37
C ILE A 217 20.42 1.24 7.31
N PRO A 218 19.82 0.78 8.42
CA PRO A 218 18.99 -0.43 8.41
C PRO A 218 17.86 -0.37 7.38
N VAL A 219 17.89 -1.30 6.41
CA VAL A 219 16.82 -1.48 5.41
C VAL A 219 15.94 -2.65 5.80
N ILE A 220 14.62 -2.44 5.90
CA ILE A 220 13.68 -3.51 6.22
C ILE A 220 13.36 -4.33 4.97
N SER A 221 13.74 -5.60 4.98
CA SER A 221 13.55 -6.51 3.86
C SER A 221 12.07 -6.89 3.67
N ASN A 222 11.63 -6.93 2.42
CA ASN A 222 10.27 -7.37 2.09
C ASN A 222 10.03 -8.87 2.39
N VAL A 223 11.09 -9.70 2.38
CA VAL A 223 10.99 -11.15 2.56
C VAL A 223 10.94 -11.55 4.03
N SER A 224 11.76 -10.91 4.87
CA SER A 224 11.86 -11.24 6.29
C SER A 224 11.05 -10.30 7.18
N ALA A 225 10.63 -9.13 6.67
CA ALA A 225 10.07 -8.03 7.47
C ALA A 225 10.99 -7.60 8.62
N ARG A 226 12.31 -7.77 8.45
CA ARG A 226 13.36 -7.40 9.41
C ARG A 226 14.50 -6.68 8.68
N PRO A 227 15.38 -5.96 9.40
CA PRO A 227 16.58 -5.40 8.80
C PRO A 227 17.38 -6.46 8.03
N TYR A 228 17.96 -6.07 6.90
CA TYR A 228 18.94 -6.92 6.21
C TYR A 228 20.10 -7.29 7.14
N GLU A 229 20.48 -8.56 7.09
CA GLU A 229 21.75 -9.01 7.64
C GLU A 229 22.89 -8.70 6.66
N ASN A 230 24.08 -8.45 7.20
CA ASN A 230 25.28 -8.21 6.39
C ASN A 230 25.57 -9.41 5.47
N GLY A 231 25.95 -9.11 4.23
CA GLY A 231 26.20 -10.08 3.17
C GLY A 231 24.95 -10.68 2.54
N ARG A 232 23.74 -10.32 2.99
CA ARG A 232 22.48 -10.95 2.51
C ARG A 232 21.70 -10.13 1.49
N VAL A 233 22.16 -8.92 1.12
CA VAL A 233 21.46 -8.03 0.17
C VAL A 233 21.17 -8.72 -1.16
N SER A 234 22.19 -9.32 -1.79
CA SER A 234 22.03 -10.00 -3.10
C SER A 234 21.03 -11.15 -3.03
N GLU A 235 21.10 -11.96 -1.99
CA GLU A 235 20.19 -13.10 -1.83
C GLU A 235 18.76 -12.64 -1.57
N GLY A 236 18.57 -11.65 -0.69
CA GLY A 236 17.25 -11.10 -0.38
C GLY A 236 16.59 -10.49 -1.62
N LEU A 237 17.32 -9.70 -2.42
CA LEU A 237 16.81 -9.14 -3.67
C LEU A 237 16.37 -10.22 -4.68
N ALA A 238 17.10 -11.32 -4.79
CA ALA A 238 16.69 -12.44 -5.64
C ALA A 238 15.45 -13.14 -5.08
N GLN A 239 15.44 -13.45 -3.78
CA GLN A 239 14.31 -14.11 -3.10
C GLN A 239 13.02 -13.29 -3.17
N GLN A 240 13.12 -11.97 -3.12
CA GLN A 240 12.01 -11.03 -3.14
C GLN A 240 11.09 -11.20 -4.37
N ILE A 241 11.65 -11.55 -5.53
CA ILE A 241 10.89 -11.68 -6.79
C ILE A 241 9.78 -12.75 -6.72
N ALA A 242 10.04 -13.83 -5.99
CA ALA A 242 9.14 -15.00 -5.89
C ALA A 242 8.60 -15.22 -4.46
N SER A 243 8.80 -14.26 -3.57
CA SER A 243 8.33 -14.29 -2.18
C SER A 243 7.31 -13.18 -1.93
N PRO A 244 6.37 -13.36 -0.99
CA PRO A 244 5.42 -12.31 -0.63
C PRO A 244 6.13 -11.06 -0.10
N VAL A 245 5.58 -9.89 -0.41
CA VAL A 245 5.99 -8.62 0.19
C VAL A 245 5.30 -8.47 1.55
N ARG A 246 6.09 -8.54 2.63
CA ARG A 246 5.63 -8.49 4.03
C ARG A 246 5.53 -7.05 4.57
N TRP A 247 4.81 -6.17 3.88
CA TRP A 247 4.74 -4.73 4.19
C TRP A 247 4.08 -4.44 5.53
N CYS A 248 2.90 -5.01 5.81
CA CYS A 248 2.22 -4.76 7.09
C CYS A 248 3.08 -5.21 8.27
N GLU A 249 3.75 -6.35 8.13
CA GLU A 249 4.66 -6.82 9.17
C GLU A 249 5.89 -5.92 9.33
N SER A 250 6.45 -5.42 8.23
CA SER A 250 7.60 -4.49 8.24
C SER A 250 7.29 -3.21 9.02
N ILE A 251 6.12 -2.62 8.78
CA ILE A 251 5.67 -1.41 9.49
C ILE A 251 5.36 -1.73 10.96
N ARG A 252 4.74 -2.87 11.25
CA ARG A 252 4.48 -3.31 12.64
C ARG A 252 5.76 -3.52 13.42
N TYR A 253 6.79 -4.08 12.81
CA TYR A 253 8.11 -4.23 13.41
C TYR A 253 8.69 -2.86 13.81
N LEU A 254 8.66 -1.88 12.90
CA LEU A 254 9.17 -0.53 13.18
C LEU A 254 8.35 0.19 14.27
N LEU A 255 7.03 0.06 14.26
CA LEU A 255 6.16 0.62 15.30
C LEU A 255 6.42 -0.02 16.67
N ALA A 256 6.57 -1.35 16.72
CA ALA A 256 6.88 -2.06 17.97
C ALA A 256 8.26 -1.66 18.51
N LEU A 257 9.27 -1.58 17.64
CA LEU A 257 10.62 -1.14 18.01
C LEU A 257 10.62 0.27 18.60
N ALA A 258 9.89 1.21 17.97
CA ALA A 258 9.77 2.57 18.47
C ALA A 258 9.08 2.60 19.85
N ALA A 259 7.99 1.84 20.02
CA ALA A 259 7.28 1.72 21.28
C ALA A 259 8.15 1.12 22.41
N GLU A 260 8.92 0.07 22.10
CA GLU A 260 9.87 -0.56 23.03
C GLU A 260 10.96 0.42 23.49
N ARG A 261 11.36 1.35 22.61
CA ARG A 261 12.33 2.43 22.92
C ARG A 261 11.70 3.64 23.61
N GLY A 262 10.37 3.67 23.74
CA GLY A 262 9.66 4.85 24.25
C GLY A 262 9.74 6.06 23.32
N GLU A 263 9.93 5.84 22.02
CA GLU A 263 10.08 6.89 21.01
C GLU A 263 8.88 6.96 20.06
N ALA A 264 8.56 8.17 19.62
CA ALA A 264 7.70 8.35 18.45
C ALA A 264 8.47 7.99 17.17
N ILE A 265 7.77 7.50 16.15
CA ILE A 265 8.31 7.22 14.83
C ILE A 265 7.52 7.97 13.74
N GLU A 266 8.22 8.58 12.80
CA GLU A 266 7.67 9.25 11.62
C GLU A 266 8.02 8.49 10.35
N PHE A 267 7.10 8.49 9.39
CA PHE A 267 7.27 7.83 8.10
C PHE A 267 7.11 8.86 6.99
N THR A 268 8.15 9.04 6.18
CA THR A 268 8.15 9.94 5.02
C THR A 268 8.18 9.11 3.73
N GLU A 269 7.17 9.26 2.87
CA GLU A 269 7.15 8.63 1.56
C GLU A 269 7.94 9.47 0.54
N LEU A 270 8.96 8.87 -0.08
CA LEU A 270 9.84 9.49 -1.08
C LEU A 270 9.60 8.88 -2.45
N GLY A 271 8.78 9.55 -3.24
CA GLY A 271 8.41 9.15 -4.60
C GLY A 271 7.13 9.85 -5.04
N HIS A 272 6.54 9.39 -6.14
CA HIS A 272 5.26 9.92 -6.59
C HIS A 272 4.09 9.29 -5.84
N GLY A 273 3.12 10.11 -5.46
CA GLY A 273 1.89 9.68 -4.79
C GLY A 273 2.00 9.58 -3.27
N ASP A 274 1.01 8.94 -2.66
CA ASP A 274 0.82 8.85 -1.20
C ASP A 274 0.37 7.42 -0.77
N VAL A 275 0.68 6.43 -1.59
CA VAL A 275 0.17 5.06 -1.44
C VAL A 275 0.65 4.49 -0.11
N LEU A 276 1.95 4.54 0.18
CA LEU A 276 2.52 3.97 1.39
C LEU A 276 2.09 4.73 2.64
N THR A 277 1.95 6.05 2.54
CA THR A 277 1.42 6.91 3.61
C THR A 277 0.02 6.46 4.03
N ARG A 278 -0.86 6.19 3.06
CA ARG A 278 -2.21 5.66 3.33
C ARG A 278 -2.19 4.25 3.92
N LEU A 279 -1.27 3.39 3.47
CA LEU A 279 -1.09 2.05 4.05
C LEU A 279 -0.63 2.13 5.51
N VAL A 280 0.38 2.94 5.81
CA VAL A 280 0.90 3.15 7.17
C VAL A 280 -0.19 3.69 8.09
N HIS A 281 -0.96 4.70 7.65
CA HIS A 281 -2.07 5.23 8.43
C HIS A 281 -3.10 4.15 8.76
N THR A 282 -3.43 3.29 7.79
CA THR A 282 -4.33 2.15 8.00
C THR A 282 -3.74 1.12 8.97
N ILE A 283 -2.46 0.77 8.83
CA ILE A 283 -1.77 -0.16 9.74
C ILE A 283 -1.77 0.36 11.17
N ARG A 284 -1.47 1.66 11.38
CA ARG A 284 -1.52 2.30 12.70
C ARG A 284 -2.90 2.21 13.34
N ARG A 285 -3.95 2.53 12.57
CA ARG A 285 -5.34 2.45 13.06
C ARG A 285 -5.77 1.01 13.38
N GLN A 286 -5.29 0.03 12.62
CA GLN A 286 -5.64 -1.38 12.75
C GLN A 286 -4.65 -2.20 13.60
N THR A 287 -3.62 -1.56 14.14
CA THR A 287 -2.68 -2.16 15.08
C THR A 287 -2.64 -1.27 16.32
N PRO A 288 -3.64 -1.36 17.22
CA PRO A 288 -3.59 -0.66 18.48
C PRO A 288 -2.30 -1.05 19.20
N ALA A 289 -1.64 -0.08 19.83
CA ALA A 289 -0.55 -0.40 20.76
C ALA A 289 -1.07 -1.45 21.75
N PRO A 290 -0.26 -2.46 22.14
CA PRO A 290 -0.65 -3.32 23.23
C PRO A 290 -1.03 -2.40 24.39
N ALA A 291 -2.28 -2.49 24.85
CA ALA A 291 -2.74 -1.70 25.98
C ALA A 291 -1.70 -1.92 27.07
N ALA A 292 -0.99 -0.85 27.46
CA ALA A 292 -0.05 -0.90 28.58
C ALA A 292 -0.79 -1.63 29.68
N ALA A 293 -0.33 -2.84 30.02
CA ALA A 293 -1.06 -3.72 30.91
C ALA A 293 -1.45 -2.88 32.11
N ALA A 294 -2.74 -2.57 32.24
CA ALA A 294 -3.25 -1.85 33.39
C ALA A 294 -2.84 -2.74 34.56
N THR A 295 -1.82 -2.30 35.29
CA THR A 295 -1.26 -3.00 36.43
C THR A 295 -2.44 -3.31 37.33
N SER A 296 -2.93 -4.55 37.29
CA SER A 296 -4.07 -4.95 38.07
C SER A 296 -3.64 -4.81 39.51
N ALA A 297 -4.12 -3.77 40.18
CA ALA A 297 -3.98 -3.62 41.60
C ALA A 297 -4.48 -4.92 42.24
N ARG A 298 -3.58 -5.56 42.98
CA ARG A 298 -3.75 -6.80 43.73
C ARG A 298 -5.18 -6.98 44.23
N ALA A 299 -5.84 -8.03 43.72
CA ALA A 299 -7.03 -8.56 44.35
C ALA A 299 -6.70 -9.03 45.77
N ARG A 300 -7.34 -8.43 46.77
CA ARG A 300 -7.43 -8.97 48.13
C ARG A 300 -8.60 -9.96 48.17
N PRO A 301 -8.43 -11.15 48.76
CA PRO A 301 -9.50 -12.16 48.82
C PRO A 301 -10.57 -11.75 49.84
N THR A 302 -11.83 -11.97 49.51
CA THR A 302 -12.96 -11.89 50.45
C THR A 302 -13.64 -13.27 50.52
N PRO A 303 -14.04 -13.77 51.72
CA PRO A 303 -14.43 -15.17 51.95
C PRO A 303 -15.93 -15.44 51.66
N PRO A 304 -16.39 -16.71 51.73
CA PRO A 304 -17.58 -17.18 51.01
C PRO A 304 -18.89 -17.03 51.81
N GLY A 305 -20.00 -16.88 51.09
CA GLY A 305 -21.36 -16.89 51.65
C GLY A 305 -22.41 -17.20 50.58
N GLU A 306 -22.73 -18.49 50.46
CA GLU A 306 -24.02 -19.20 50.24
C GLU A 306 -25.26 -18.58 49.52
N PRO A 307 -26.18 -19.45 49.03
CA PRO A 307 -26.77 -19.36 47.69
C PRO A 307 -28.25 -18.94 47.65
N GLU A 308 -28.70 -18.39 46.51
CA GLU A 308 -30.12 -18.42 46.13
C GLU A 308 -30.30 -18.75 44.63
N ARG A 309 -31.15 -19.75 44.37
CA ARG A 309 -31.76 -20.09 43.07
C ARG A 309 -33.23 -19.59 43.07
N PRO A 310 -34.03 -19.81 42.01
CA PRO A 310 -33.97 -19.20 40.69
C PRO A 310 -35.34 -18.55 40.34
N ALA A 311 -35.38 -17.53 39.47
CA ALA A 311 -36.66 -17.03 38.95
C ALA A 311 -36.64 -16.86 37.42
N GLN A 312 -37.28 -17.85 36.78
CA GLN A 312 -38.29 -17.73 35.73
C GLN A 312 -37.95 -17.05 34.39
N GLN A 313 -37.95 -17.92 33.38
CA GLN A 313 -38.23 -17.64 31.97
C GLN A 313 -39.54 -16.85 31.80
N THR A 314 -39.49 -15.81 30.98
CA THR A 314 -40.63 -15.41 30.16
C THR A 314 -40.16 -15.25 28.72
N ALA A 315 -40.84 -15.98 27.84
CA ALA A 315 -40.67 -15.94 26.41
C ALA A 315 -41.48 -14.77 25.82
N ALA A 316 -40.89 -14.04 24.87
CA ALA A 316 -41.62 -13.25 23.90
C ALA A 316 -40.79 -13.13 22.61
N ALA A 317 -41.35 -13.62 21.51
CA ALA A 317 -40.96 -13.31 20.14
C ALA A 317 -42.26 -12.97 19.38
N PRO A 318 -42.19 -12.43 18.15
CA PRO A 318 -41.47 -11.24 17.71
C PRO A 318 -42.48 -10.18 17.21
N ARG A 319 -42.08 -8.91 17.09
CA ARG A 319 -42.82 -7.93 16.28
C ARG A 319 -42.01 -7.56 15.05
N ALA A 320 -42.54 -7.92 13.90
CA ALA A 320 -42.17 -7.40 12.60
C ALA A 320 -42.44 -5.88 12.56
N SER A 321 -41.49 -5.13 12.02
CA SER A 321 -41.76 -3.81 11.46
C SER A 321 -41.05 -3.73 10.12
N ASP A 322 -41.86 -3.78 9.06
CA ASP A 322 -41.51 -3.33 7.73
C ASP A 322 -40.93 -1.91 7.78
N SER A 323 -39.78 -1.70 7.17
CA SER A 323 -39.46 -0.44 6.51
C SER A 323 -38.49 -0.70 5.37
N ALA A 324 -39.05 -0.90 4.17
CA ALA A 324 -38.33 -0.80 2.92
C ALA A 324 -37.98 0.68 2.69
N SER A 325 -36.82 1.10 3.17
CA SER A 325 -36.19 2.37 2.78
C SER A 325 -35.55 2.17 1.40
N ALA A 326 -36.25 2.58 0.34
CA ALA A 326 -35.65 2.71 -0.98
C ALA A 326 -34.53 3.77 -0.91
N SER A 327 -33.28 3.36 -1.05
CA SER A 327 -32.15 4.29 -1.08
C SER A 327 -32.26 5.16 -2.33
N LEU A 328 -32.36 6.47 -2.16
CA LEU A 328 -32.38 7.46 -3.24
C LEU A 328 -31.21 7.23 -4.21
N GLY A 329 -31.48 7.31 -5.51
CA GLY A 329 -30.46 7.23 -6.56
C GLY A 329 -29.46 8.39 -6.45
N ALA A 330 -28.24 8.22 -6.99
CA ALA A 330 -27.19 9.22 -6.84
C ALA A 330 -27.56 10.62 -7.36
N ALA A 331 -28.30 10.70 -8.46
CA ALA A 331 -28.81 11.96 -9.01
C ALA A 331 -29.81 12.65 -8.07
N GLU A 332 -30.68 11.87 -7.43
CA GLU A 332 -31.67 12.40 -6.48
C GLU A 332 -30.99 12.90 -5.20
N ARG A 333 -29.96 12.19 -4.71
CA ARG A 333 -29.15 12.64 -3.57
C ARG A 333 -28.41 13.94 -3.87
N VAL A 334 -27.84 14.08 -5.06
CA VAL A 334 -27.18 15.31 -5.50
C VAL A 334 -28.17 16.47 -5.59
N ALA A 335 -29.35 16.23 -6.19
CA ALA A 335 -30.38 17.25 -6.30
C ALA A 335 -30.92 17.69 -4.93
N ALA A 336 -31.12 16.74 -4.01
CA ALA A 336 -31.53 17.03 -2.64
C ALA A 336 -30.46 17.85 -1.90
N TRP A 337 -29.20 17.42 -1.98
CA TRP A 337 -28.10 18.14 -1.34
C TRP A 337 -27.95 19.56 -1.86
N ASN A 338 -27.90 19.76 -3.18
CA ASN A 338 -27.69 21.08 -3.77
C ASN A 338 -28.85 22.06 -3.53
N ARG A 339 -30.05 21.55 -3.25
CA ARG A 339 -31.19 22.37 -2.85
C ARG A 339 -31.04 22.90 -1.42
N ASP A 340 -30.51 22.06 -0.52
CA ASP A 340 -30.51 22.33 0.92
C ASP A 340 -29.15 22.92 1.40
N TYR A 341 -28.07 22.69 0.65
CA TYR A 341 -26.69 23.05 1.03
C TYR A 341 -25.93 23.73 -0.13
N PRO A 342 -25.80 25.06 -0.14
CA PRO A 342 -25.05 25.78 -1.17
C PRO A 342 -23.53 25.58 -1.04
N VAL A 343 -22.79 25.96 -2.07
CA VAL A 343 -21.32 26.05 -2.02
C VAL A 343 -20.89 26.96 -0.87
N GLY A 344 -19.93 26.49 -0.07
CA GLY A 344 -19.53 27.15 1.18
C GLY A 344 -20.15 26.54 2.43
N THR A 345 -21.05 25.55 2.29
CA THR A 345 -21.59 24.82 3.45
C THR A 345 -20.47 24.14 4.23
N ARG A 346 -20.47 24.34 5.55
CA ARG A 346 -19.57 23.67 6.48
C ARG A 346 -20.08 22.26 6.78
N VAL A 347 -19.20 21.28 6.71
CA VAL A 347 -19.54 19.86 6.89
C VAL A 347 -18.47 19.17 7.73
N ARG A 348 -18.87 18.12 8.44
CA ARG A 348 -17.98 17.15 9.07
C ARG A 348 -17.90 15.91 8.19
N SER A 349 -16.71 15.35 8.08
CA SER A 349 -16.51 14.11 7.34
C SER A 349 -16.37 12.94 8.30
N SER A 350 -17.02 11.81 8.01
CA SER A 350 -16.76 10.56 8.75
C SER A 350 -15.37 9.98 8.46
N LEU A 351 -14.70 10.46 7.40
CA LEU A 351 -13.33 10.07 7.03
C LEU A 351 -12.24 10.92 7.69
N ILE A 352 -12.56 12.15 8.11
CA ILE A 352 -11.61 13.09 8.73
C ILE A 352 -12.23 13.58 10.03
N HIS A 353 -11.84 12.94 11.14
CA HIS A 353 -12.29 13.34 12.47
C HIS A 353 -11.54 14.61 12.92
N ASP A 354 -12.27 15.51 13.59
CA ASP A 354 -11.84 16.78 14.19
C ASP A 354 -11.74 18.02 13.27
N ASP A 355 -11.97 17.90 11.96
CA ASP A 355 -12.02 19.06 11.04
C ASP A 355 -13.44 19.41 10.56
N VAL A 356 -13.76 20.70 10.56
CA VAL A 356 -14.93 21.26 9.86
C VAL A 356 -14.47 21.73 8.47
N LEU A 357 -14.94 21.04 7.44
CA LEU A 357 -14.60 21.28 6.04
C LEU A 357 -15.60 22.22 5.39
N GLU A 358 -15.19 22.95 4.35
CA GLU A 358 -16.07 23.83 3.58
C GLU A 358 -16.20 23.33 2.14
N THR A 359 -17.43 23.19 1.65
CA THR A 359 -17.69 22.77 0.25
C THR A 359 -17.19 23.81 -0.76
N ARG A 360 -16.49 23.35 -1.80
CA ARG A 360 -15.89 24.16 -2.87
C ARG A 360 -16.74 24.20 -4.14
N THR A 361 -17.55 23.19 -4.38
CA THR A 361 -18.41 23.07 -5.58
C THR A 361 -19.81 22.63 -5.16
N PRO A 362 -20.81 22.76 -6.05
CA PRO A 362 -22.04 21.99 -5.91
C PRO A 362 -21.71 20.49 -5.90
N ALA A 363 -22.55 19.68 -5.26
CA ALA A 363 -22.48 18.24 -5.39
C ALA A 363 -22.77 17.83 -6.85
N THR A 364 -22.18 16.72 -7.27
CA THR A 364 -22.30 16.19 -8.63
C THR A 364 -22.33 14.67 -8.63
N VAL A 365 -22.86 14.08 -9.70
CA VAL A 365 -22.79 12.63 -9.90
C VAL A 365 -21.49 12.30 -10.61
N LEU A 366 -20.60 11.58 -9.93
CA LEU A 366 -19.39 11.02 -10.51
C LEU A 366 -19.62 9.57 -10.94
N PHE A 367 -19.01 9.19 -12.06
CA PHE A 367 -19.02 7.83 -12.59
C PHE A 367 -20.43 7.24 -12.80
N GLY A 368 -21.45 8.09 -12.96
CA GLY A 368 -22.84 7.69 -13.20
C GLY A 368 -23.62 7.16 -11.98
N HIS A 369 -22.96 6.90 -10.84
CA HIS A 369 -23.61 6.27 -9.68
C HIS A 369 -23.18 6.84 -8.32
N ARG A 370 -22.26 7.82 -8.29
CA ARG A 370 -21.70 8.32 -7.03
C ARG A 370 -22.07 9.77 -6.79
N ALA A 371 -22.72 10.06 -5.68
CA ALA A 371 -23.05 11.43 -5.28
C ALA A 371 -21.89 12.01 -4.50
N ALA A 372 -21.23 13.05 -5.02
CA ALA A 372 -19.98 13.55 -4.45
C ALA A 372 -19.90 15.07 -4.41
N VAL A 373 -19.09 15.60 -3.50
CA VAL A 373 -18.83 17.04 -3.34
C VAL A 373 -17.34 17.29 -3.07
N TYR A 374 -16.80 18.40 -3.60
CA TYR A 374 -15.39 18.77 -3.38
C TYR A 374 -15.27 19.76 -2.23
N MET A 375 -14.18 19.68 -1.46
CA MET A 375 -13.92 20.58 -0.32
C MET A 375 -12.78 21.55 -0.63
N LYS A 376 -12.78 22.71 0.03
CA LYS A 376 -11.65 23.66 -0.01
C LYS A 376 -10.44 23.02 0.70
N GLY A 377 -9.25 23.16 0.10
CA GLY A 377 -8.00 22.65 0.66
C GLY A 377 -7.75 21.15 0.46
N TYR A 378 -8.66 20.43 -0.21
CA TYR A 378 -8.52 19.00 -0.47
C TYR A 378 -8.46 18.68 -1.96
N ASN A 379 -7.48 17.88 -2.35
CA ASN A 379 -7.35 17.34 -3.70
C ASN A 379 -8.12 16.02 -3.81
N GLY A 380 -9.44 16.12 -3.91
CA GLY A 380 -10.35 14.97 -4.02
C GLY A 380 -11.81 15.33 -3.81
N TYR A 381 -12.68 14.35 -3.97
CA TYR A 381 -14.11 14.46 -3.67
C TYR A 381 -14.45 13.63 -2.44
N PHE A 382 -15.53 14.00 -1.75
CA PHE A 382 -16.13 13.25 -0.66
C PHE A 382 -17.48 12.70 -1.12
N ASP A 383 -17.81 11.48 -0.74
CA ASP A 383 -19.16 10.96 -0.98
C ASP A 383 -20.16 11.70 -0.08
N LEU A 384 -21.35 12.01 -0.61
CA LEU A 384 -22.39 12.65 0.20
C LEU A 384 -22.83 11.81 1.40
N ALA A 385 -22.66 10.48 1.34
CA ALA A 385 -22.93 9.59 2.48
C ALA A 385 -21.88 9.72 3.61
N GLU A 386 -20.74 10.33 3.32
CA GLU A 386 -19.59 10.46 4.24
C GLU A 386 -19.49 11.85 4.86
N VAL A 387 -20.38 12.78 4.48
CA VAL A 387 -20.37 14.16 4.97
C VAL A 387 -21.69 14.53 5.61
N THR A 388 -21.62 15.18 6.77
CA THR A 388 -22.78 15.71 7.49
C THR A 388 -22.62 17.22 7.66
N PRO A 389 -23.64 18.04 7.34
CA PRO A 389 -23.62 19.47 7.63
C PRO A 389 -23.29 19.73 9.11
N ALA A 390 -22.38 20.68 9.35
CA ALA A 390 -21.78 20.94 10.66
C ALA A 390 -22.51 21.99 11.50
#